data_AF-A0A6J0MRV3-F1
#
_entry.id   AF-A0A6J0MRV3-F1
#
_cell.length_a   1.000
_cell.length_b   1.000
_cell.length_c   1.000
_cell.angle_alpha   90.00
_cell.angle_beta   90.00
_cell.angle_gamma   90.00
#
_symmetry.space_group_name_H-M   'P 1'
#
loop_
_entity.id
_entity.type
_entity.pdbx_description
1 polymer ?
#
loop_
_entity_poly.entity_id
_entity_poly.type
_entity_poly.pdbx_seq_one_letter_code
_entity_poly.pdbx_strand_id
1 'polypeptide(L)' 'MASRSYVTGFALFTFVFAVISSLASAQSLAPAPAPTSDGTSIDQGIAYLLMVVALVLTYLIHPLDASSSYSFF' A
#
# COMPACT_ATOMS: atom_id res chain seq x y z
N MET A 1 -33.81 39.90 -42.85
CA MET A 1 -33.99 40.06 -41.39
C MET A 1 -33.76 38.75 -40.64
N ALA A 2 -34.37 37.63 -41.05
CA ALA A 2 -34.22 36.32 -40.39
C ALA A 2 -32.76 35.83 -40.21
N SER A 3 -31.88 35.99 -41.20
CA SER A 3 -30.47 35.55 -41.11
C SER A 3 -29.66 36.21 -40.00
N ARG A 4 -29.93 37.48 -39.69
CA ARG A 4 -29.25 38.24 -38.63
C ARG A 4 -29.65 37.70 -37.25
N SER A 5 -30.93 37.33 -37.08
CA SER A 5 -31.45 36.73 -35.85
C SER A 5 -30.84 35.35 -35.57
N TYR A 6 -30.62 34.53 -36.61
CA TYR A 6 -29.94 33.23 -36.47
C TYR A 6 -28.48 33.38 -36.06
N VAL A 7 -27.75 34.33 -36.65
CA VAL A 7 -26.35 34.60 -36.28
C VAL A 7 -26.23 35.06 -34.84
N THR A 8 -27.11 35.96 -34.39
CA THR A 8 -27.13 36.41 -32.99
C THR A 8 -27.47 35.28 -32.02
N GLY A 9 -28.44 34.43 -32.36
CA GLY A 9 -28.80 33.27 -31.55
C GLY A 9 -27.64 32.26 -31.43
N PHE A 10 -26.95 31.98 -32.54
CA PHE A 10 -25.78 31.12 -32.55
C PHE A 10 -24.62 31.71 -31.73
N ALA A 11 -24.36 33.01 -31.86
CA ALA A 11 -23.31 33.69 -31.09
C ALA A 11 -23.58 33.69 -29.58
N LEU A 12 -24.85 33.86 -29.18
CA LEU A 12 -25.23 33.77 -27.77
C LEU A 12 -25.07 32.34 -27.24
N PHE A 13 -25.48 31.34 -28.02
CA PHE A 13 -25.33 29.94 -27.66
C PHE A 13 -23.85 29.56 -27.46
N THR A 14 -22.98 29.93 -28.39
CA THR A 14 -21.54 29.62 -28.29
C THR A 14 -20.89 30.36 -27.13
N PHE A 15 -21.27 31.60 -26.85
CA PHE A 15 -20.80 32.36 -25.70
C PHE A 15 -21.18 31.69 -24.38
N VAL A 16 -22.45 31.34 -24.21
CA VAL A 16 -22.94 30.66 -23.01
C VAL A 16 -22.25 29.29 -22.84
N PHE A 17 -22.13 28.53 -23.92
CA PHE A 17 -21.45 27.24 -23.91
C PHE A 17 -19.98 27.39 -23.48
N ALA A 18 -19.25 28.37 -24.02
CA ALA A 18 -17.85 28.62 -23.67
C ALA A 18 -17.66 28.98 -22.19
N VAL A 19 -18.55 29.81 -21.63
CA VAL A 19 -18.52 30.16 -20.20
C VAL A 19 -18.73 28.93 -19.33
N ILE A 20 -19.73 28.09 -19.64
CA ILE A 20 -20.03 26.88 -18.88
C ILE A 20 -18.88 25.87 -18.98
N SER A 21 -18.29 25.68 -20.17
CA SER A 21 -17.15 24.78 -20.37
C SER A 21 -15.91 25.23 -19.60
N SER A 22 -15.67 26.53 -19.45
CA SER A 22 -14.56 27.04 -18.64
C SER A 22 -14.70 26.76 -17.14
N LEU A 23 -15.93 26.53 -16.66
CA LEU A 23 -16.20 26.17 -15.26
C LEU A 23 -16.07 24.66 -15.02
N ALA A 24 -15.98 23.84 -16.07
CA ALA A 24 -15.78 22.40 -15.96
C ALA A 24 -14.31 22.10 -15.62
N SER A 25 -13.94 22.30 -14.36
CA SER A 25 -12.69 21.77 -13.82
C SER A 25 -12.91 20.31 -13.41
N ALA A 26 -12.25 19.37 -14.10
CA ALA A 26 -12.17 17.99 -13.64
C ALA A 26 -11.29 17.96 -12.38
N GLN A 27 -11.90 17.69 -11.22
CA GLN A 27 -11.15 17.48 -9.99
C GLN A 27 -10.43 16.13 -10.08
N SER A 28 -9.12 16.16 -10.32
CA SER A 28 -8.29 14.97 -10.21
C SER A 28 -8.09 14.66 -8.73
N LEU A 29 -8.64 13.55 -8.26
CA LEU A 29 -8.34 13.06 -6.91
C LEU A 29 -6.86 12.71 -6.86
N ALA A 30 -6.18 13.16 -5.79
CA ALA A 30 -4.82 12.72 -5.54
C ALA A 30 -4.79 11.18 -5.47
N PRO A 31 -3.74 10.53 -6.00
CA PRO A 31 -3.58 9.09 -5.85
C PRO A 31 -3.70 8.68 -4.38
N ALA A 32 -4.39 7.56 -4.11
CA ALA A 32 -4.46 7.03 -2.76
C ALA A 32 -3.05 6.74 -2.22
N PRO A 33 -2.77 6.96 -0.93
CA PRO A 33 -1.50 6.59 -0.33
C PRO A 33 -1.18 5.11 -0.58
N ALA A 34 0.11 4.80 -0.79
CA ALA A 34 0.53 3.42 -0.97
C ALA A 34 0.22 2.60 0.29
N PRO A 35 -0.18 1.31 0.16
CA PRO A 35 -0.39 0.45 1.30
C PRO A 35 0.92 0.27 2.09
N THR A 36 0.85 0.43 3.41
CA THR A 36 1.95 0.09 4.32
C THR A 36 1.78 -1.35 4.79
N SER A 37 2.85 -2.15 4.69
CA SER A 37 2.90 -3.53 5.19
C SER A 37 3.93 -3.64 6.31
N ASP A 38 3.49 -4.02 7.51
CA ASP A 38 4.35 -4.14 8.71
C ASP A 38 5.14 -5.47 8.74
N GLY A 39 5.51 -5.99 7.57
CA GLY A 39 6.19 -7.30 7.42
C GLY A 39 7.48 -7.43 8.23
N THR A 40 8.19 -6.32 8.45
CA THR A 40 9.42 -6.28 9.27
C THR A 40 9.20 -6.72 10.72
N SER A 41 8.03 -6.42 11.30
CA SER A 41 7.71 -6.84 12.67
C SER A 41 7.50 -8.35 12.79
N ILE A 42 6.94 -8.98 11.75
CA ILE A 42 6.78 -10.42 11.63
C ILE A 42 8.15 -11.08 11.45
N ASP A 43 8.98 -10.54 10.53
CA ASP A 43 10.32 -11.04 10.29
C ASP A 43 11.19 -10.99 11.56
N GLN A 44 11.13 -9.89 12.31
CA GLN A 44 11.83 -9.74 13.59
C GLN A 44 11.29 -10.68 14.66
N GLY A 45 9.97 -10.88 14.71
CA GLY A 45 9.33 -11.83 15.61
C GLY A 45 9.79 -13.27 15.34
N ILE A 46 9.81 -13.69 14.07
CA ILE A 46 10.33 -15.00 13.65
C ILE A 46 11.82 -15.11 14.01
N ALA A 47 12.62 -14.08 13.74
CA ALA A 47 14.04 -14.10 14.07
C ALA A 47 14.28 -14.30 15.57
N TYR A 48 13.54 -13.59 16.43
CA TYR A 48 13.63 -13.75 17.88
C TYR A 48 13.15 -15.13 18.34
N LEU A 49 12.05 -15.64 17.78
CA LEU A 49 11.55 -16.98 18.07
C LEU A 49 12.59 -18.05 17.70
N LEU A 50 13.18 -17.97 16.52
CA LEU A 50 14.23 -18.90 16.09
C LEU A 50 15.49 -18.79 16.95
N MET A 51 15.87 -17.58 17.38
CA MET A 51 16.98 -17.38 18.32
C MET A 51 16.71 -18.09 19.66
N VAL A 52 15.49 -17.96 20.21
CA VAL A 52 15.09 -18.64 21.45
C VAL A 52 15.04 -20.15 21.24
N VAL A 53 14.49 -20.64 20.14
CA VAL A 53 14.46 -22.06 19.80
C VAL A 53 15.89 -22.61 19.75
N ALA A 54 16.83 -21.92 19.09
CA ALA A 54 18.23 -22.33 19.04
C ALA A 54 18.87 -22.35 20.44
N LEU A 55 18.59 -21.36 21.28
CA LEU A 55 19.06 -21.31 22.66
C LEU A 55 18.54 -22.50 23.48
N VAL A 56 17.27 -22.86 23.31
CA VAL A 56 16.65 -24.03 23.96
C VAL A 56 17.27 -25.31 23.44
N LEU A 57 17.35 -25.50 22.12
CA LEU A 57 17.92 -26.70 21.51
C LEU A 57 19.37 -26.92 21.95
N THR A 58 20.19 -25.87 21.94
CA THR A 58 21.57 -25.97 22.43
C THR A 58 21.59 -26.36 23.91
N TYR A 59 20.81 -25.70 24.76
CA TYR A 59 20.77 -26.05 26.19
C TYR A 59 20.28 -27.48 26.45
N LEU A 60 19.37 -28.02 25.63
CA LEU A 60 18.86 -29.39 25.75
C LEU A 60 19.87 -30.42 25.23
N ILE A 61 20.55 -30.15 24.12
CA ILE A 61 21.47 -31.11 23.51
C ILE A 61 22.72 -31.32 24.39
N HIS A 62 23.23 -30.29 25.06
CA HIS A 62 24.40 -30.41 25.96
C HIS A 62 24.28 -31.53 27.04
N PRO A 63 23.23 -31.58 27.87
CA PRO A 63 23.05 -32.65 28.86
C PRO A 63 22.64 -33.98 28.21
N LEU A 64 21.92 -33.97 27.09
CA LEU A 64 21.54 -35.19 26.38
C LEU A 64 22.78 -35.90 25.83
N ASP A 65 23.69 -35.17 25.19
CA ASP A 65 24.96 -35.71 24.69
C ASP A 65 25.85 -36.21 25.84
N ALA A 66 25.92 -35.48 26.95
CA ALA A 66 26.67 -35.90 28.14
C ALA A 66 26.10 -37.18 28.77
N SER A 67 24.76 -37.28 28.87
CA SER A 67 24.08 -38.45 29.42
C SER A 67 24.21 -39.69 28.53
N SER A 68 24.16 -39.51 27.20
CA SER A 68 24.42 -40.61 26.25
C SER A 68 25.84 -41.16 26.37
N SER A 69 26.82 -40.28 26.62
CA SER A 69 28.22 -40.68 26.83
C SER A 69 28.39 -41.49 28.12
N TYR A 70 27.73 -41.08 29.21
CA TYR A 70 27.80 -41.80 30.50
C TYR A 70 27.10 -43.16 30.46
N SER A 71 26.08 -43.33 29.61
CA SER A 71 25.39 -44.60 29.40
C SER A 71 26.20 -45.62 28.57
N PHE A 72 27.26 -45.19 27.89
CA PHE A 72 28.08 -46.05 27.02
C PHE A 72 29.32 -46.64 27.73
N PHE A 73 29.65 -46.14 28.93
CA PHE A 73 30.70 -46.66 29.82
C PHE A 73 30.09 -47.40 31.01
#